data_AF-A0A849MLJ4-F1
#
_entry.id   AF-A0A849MLJ4-F1
#
_cell.length_a   1.000
_cell.length_b   1.000
_cell.length_c   1.000
_cell.angle_alpha   90.00
_cell.angle_beta   90.00
_cell.angle_gamma   90.00
#
_symmetry.space_group_name_H-M   'P 1'
#
loop_
_entity.id
_entity.type
_entity.pdbx_description
1 polymer ?
#
loop_
_entity_poly.entity_id
_entity_poly.type
_entity_poly.pdbx_seq_one_letter_code
_entity_poly.pdbx_strand_id
1 'polypeptide(L)'
;MASFKEILNFSEEELLQLLYKFNISEENADDKAETIAIQLKLREAQLVCAIGFNKAARELPEIPPILGFENYGNLVNTRNEFFTMDIYKLLSLDNILSIYSIVKNDVNNKQIMEYLLTTRLETIEKRIEETVNSLIIDKYKEEMRAIYSDGIVGIDFVETRLNKSDSGFRALLNEVTLIVENKIIPAGDVFFRESILPQEKRKLLNKGLIPRELIETRLSDQNISDVEKKILYDHLKLNRES
;
A
#
# COMPACT_ATOMS: atom_id res chain seq x y z
N MET A 1 10.31 26.72 2.76
CA MET A 1 10.69 25.81 1.67
C MET A 1 9.61 24.76 1.60
N ALA A 2 9.14 24.42 0.41
CA ALA A 2 8.03 23.51 0.23
C ALA A 2 8.40 22.10 0.73
N SER A 3 7.55 21.54 1.58
CA SER A 3 7.62 20.16 2.07
C SER A 3 7.14 19.17 1.02
N PHE A 4 7.47 17.89 1.20
CA PHE A 4 6.99 16.79 0.36
C PHE A 4 5.47 16.86 0.11
N LYS A 5 4.68 17.05 1.18
CA LYS A 5 3.22 17.05 1.11
C LYS A 5 2.68 18.28 0.38
N GLU A 6 3.34 19.42 0.51
CA GLU A 6 2.98 20.63 -0.25
C GLU A 6 3.23 20.42 -1.74
N ILE A 7 4.42 19.96 -2.13
CA ILE A 7 4.77 19.70 -3.53
C ILE A 7 3.82 18.68 -4.17
N LEU A 8 3.45 17.64 -3.42
CA LEU A 8 2.51 16.61 -3.87
C LEU A 8 1.11 17.16 -4.20
N ASN A 9 0.72 18.30 -3.61
CA ASN A 9 -0.61 18.90 -3.76
C ASN A 9 -0.62 20.23 -4.53
N PHE A 10 0.55 20.75 -4.92
CA PHE A 10 0.65 22.00 -5.68
C PHE A 10 -0.14 21.96 -6.99
N SER A 11 -0.71 23.11 -7.32
CA SER A 11 -1.24 23.42 -8.64
C SER A 11 -0.12 23.54 -9.67
N GLU A 12 -0.51 23.60 -10.95
CA GLU A 12 0.43 23.80 -12.05
C GLU A 12 1.29 25.05 -11.87
N GLU A 13 0.66 26.17 -11.49
CA GLU A 13 1.36 27.45 -11.27
C GLU A 13 2.37 27.34 -10.12
N GLU A 14 1.98 26.75 -8.99
CA GLU A 14 2.86 26.59 -7.83
C GLU A 14 4.06 25.69 -8.13
N LEU A 15 3.86 24.60 -8.89
CA LEU A 15 4.95 23.72 -9.35
C LEU A 15 5.93 24.46 -10.25
N LEU A 16 5.44 25.19 -11.24
CA LEU A 16 6.29 25.96 -12.16
C LEU A 16 7.05 27.07 -11.41
N GLN A 17 6.38 27.81 -10.53
CA GLN A 17 7.02 28.85 -9.71
C GLN A 17 8.08 28.28 -8.77
N LEU A 18 7.89 27.05 -8.27
CA LEU A 18 8.90 26.36 -7.48
C LEU A 18 10.11 26.00 -8.35
N LEU A 19 9.86 25.30 -9.47
CA LEU A 19 10.90 24.65 -10.26
C LEU A 19 11.69 25.61 -11.15
N TYR A 20 11.08 26.69 -11.67
CA TYR A 20 11.79 27.65 -12.50
C TYR A 20 12.94 28.37 -11.80
N LYS A 21 12.93 28.41 -10.45
CA LYS A 21 14.05 28.94 -9.65
C LYS A 21 15.35 28.16 -9.86
N PHE A 22 15.24 26.93 -10.37
CA PHE A 22 16.36 26.01 -10.57
C PHE A 22 16.67 25.75 -12.05
N ASN A 23 15.90 26.31 -12.98
CA ASN A 23 16.04 26.08 -14.44
C ASN A 23 17.34 26.66 -15.05
N ILE A 24 18.19 27.30 -14.24
CA ILE A 24 19.43 27.97 -14.66
C ILE A 24 20.67 27.19 -14.15
N SER A 25 20.52 26.07 -13.44
CA SER A 25 21.69 25.34 -12.96
C SER A 25 22.46 24.67 -14.12
N GLU A 26 23.76 24.99 -14.22
CA GLU A 26 24.74 24.36 -15.14
C GLU A 26 25.13 22.93 -14.72
N GLU A 27 24.33 22.31 -13.86
CA GLU A 27 24.58 20.97 -13.33
C GLU A 27 24.43 19.91 -14.43
N ASN A 28 25.20 18.83 -14.31
CA ASN A 28 25.05 17.65 -15.15
C ASN A 28 23.60 17.16 -15.06
N ALA A 29 23.02 16.77 -16.19
CA ALA A 29 21.62 16.35 -16.26
C ALA A 29 21.27 15.27 -15.23
N ASP A 30 22.19 14.34 -14.99
CA ASP A 30 21.99 13.20 -14.07
C ASP A 30 21.86 13.60 -12.59
N ASP A 31 22.41 14.74 -12.17
CA ASP A 31 22.45 15.16 -10.75
C ASP A 31 21.45 16.28 -10.42
N LYS A 32 20.65 16.74 -11.40
CA LYS A 32 19.74 17.89 -11.23
C LYS A 32 18.66 17.63 -10.19
N ALA A 33 17.98 16.49 -10.25
CA ALA A 33 16.93 16.15 -9.30
C ALA A 33 17.46 16.08 -7.86
N GLU A 34 18.64 15.48 -7.66
CA GLU A 34 19.28 15.41 -6.35
C GLU A 34 19.64 16.81 -5.84
N THR A 35 20.25 17.64 -6.70
CA THR A 35 20.68 18.98 -6.29
C THR A 35 19.50 19.89 -5.95
N ILE A 36 18.42 19.87 -6.75
CA ILE A 36 17.17 20.58 -6.45
C ILE A 36 16.58 20.07 -5.14
N ALA A 37 16.57 18.76 -4.92
CA ALA A 37 16.05 18.18 -3.69
C ALA A 37 16.83 18.67 -2.46
N ILE A 38 18.16 18.68 -2.52
CA ILE A 38 19.04 19.20 -1.45
C ILE A 38 18.71 20.67 -1.16
N GLN A 39 18.56 21.49 -2.20
CA GLN A 39 18.19 22.90 -2.05
C GLN A 39 16.82 23.07 -1.39
N LEU A 40 15.87 22.16 -1.65
CA LEU A 40 14.56 22.11 -1.00
C LEU A 40 14.57 21.44 0.38
N LYS A 41 15.73 20.96 0.85
CA LYS A 41 15.89 20.15 2.08
C LYS A 41 15.08 18.86 2.05
N LEU A 42 14.99 18.26 0.88
CA LEU A 42 14.38 16.97 0.61
C LEU A 42 15.46 15.99 0.13
N ARG A 43 15.12 14.71 0.11
CA ARG A 43 15.88 13.70 -0.62
C ARG A 43 15.40 13.65 -2.06
N GLU A 44 16.26 13.21 -2.97
CA GLU A 44 15.90 13.04 -4.38
C GLU A 44 14.61 12.22 -4.54
N ALA A 45 14.55 11.03 -3.91
CA ALA A 45 13.36 10.19 -3.93
C ALA A 45 12.09 10.91 -3.46
N GLN A 46 12.19 11.79 -2.45
CA GLN A 46 11.06 12.58 -1.97
C GLN A 46 10.61 13.59 -3.04
N LEU A 47 11.54 14.30 -3.66
CA LEU A 47 11.21 15.25 -4.73
C LEU A 47 10.60 14.54 -5.94
N VAL A 48 11.25 13.49 -6.42
CA VAL A 48 10.83 12.71 -7.59
C VAL A 48 9.46 12.07 -7.35
N CYS A 49 9.20 11.48 -6.17
CA CYS A 49 7.88 10.94 -5.86
C CYS A 49 6.82 12.03 -5.66
N ALA A 50 7.16 13.15 -5.02
CA ALA A 50 6.20 14.24 -4.83
C ALA A 50 5.71 14.80 -6.18
N ILE A 51 6.64 15.08 -7.09
CA ILE A 51 6.32 15.60 -8.43
C ILE A 51 5.68 14.51 -9.29
N GLY A 52 6.27 13.32 -9.32
CA GLY A 52 5.83 12.23 -10.18
C GLY A 52 4.44 11.69 -9.83
N PHE A 53 3.97 11.84 -8.59
CA PHE A 53 2.58 11.53 -8.22
C PHE A 53 1.67 12.77 -8.22
N ASN A 54 2.19 13.99 -8.35
CA ASN A 54 1.35 15.16 -8.48
C ASN A 54 0.61 15.15 -9.84
N LYS A 55 -0.72 15.18 -9.79
CA LYS A 55 -1.59 15.18 -10.99
C LYS A 55 -1.29 16.33 -11.95
N ALA A 56 -0.91 17.50 -11.44
CA ALA A 56 -0.63 18.70 -12.21
C ALA A 56 0.64 18.54 -13.05
N ALA A 57 1.64 17.80 -12.54
CA ALA A 57 2.91 17.60 -13.23
C ALA A 57 2.78 16.76 -14.51
N ARG A 58 1.68 15.99 -14.67
CA ARG A 58 1.44 15.16 -15.86
C ARG A 58 1.26 15.99 -17.13
N GLU A 59 0.66 17.17 -17.00
CA GLU A 59 0.32 18.04 -18.13
C GLU A 59 1.41 19.10 -18.41
N LEU A 60 2.52 19.07 -17.67
CA LEU A 60 3.60 20.06 -17.73
C LEU A 60 4.88 19.46 -18.33
N PRO A 61 5.06 19.52 -19.66
CA PRO A 61 6.21 18.92 -20.34
C PRO A 61 7.55 19.59 -19.99
N GLU A 62 7.54 20.77 -19.35
CA GLU A 62 8.74 21.49 -18.92
C GLU A 62 9.34 20.91 -17.62
N ILE A 63 8.56 20.20 -16.81
CA ILE A 63 9.02 19.69 -15.52
C ILE A 63 10.14 18.65 -15.64
N PRO A 64 10.02 17.60 -16.48
CA PRO A 64 11.06 16.58 -16.55
C PRO A 64 12.44 17.15 -16.91
N PRO A 65 12.61 18.03 -17.92
CA PRO A 65 13.90 18.64 -18.23
C PRO A 65 14.49 19.49 -17.10
N ILE A 66 13.66 20.20 -16.32
CA ILE A 66 14.14 20.97 -15.17
C ILE A 66 14.78 20.05 -14.12
N LEU A 67 14.18 18.87 -13.92
CA LEU A 67 14.69 17.86 -13.00
C LEU A 67 15.82 17.01 -13.60
N GLY A 68 16.22 17.23 -14.85
CA GLY A 68 17.27 16.47 -15.52
C GLY A 68 16.79 15.23 -16.28
N PHE A 69 15.48 14.98 -16.37
CA PHE A 69 14.93 13.87 -17.14
C PHE A 69 14.68 14.28 -18.60
N GLU A 70 15.04 13.41 -19.54
CA GLU A 70 14.82 13.64 -20.98
C GLU A 70 13.33 13.82 -21.33
N ASN A 71 12.46 13.10 -20.63
CA ASN A 71 11.02 13.08 -20.87
C ASN A 71 10.25 12.64 -19.62
N TYR A 72 8.93 12.78 -19.67
CA TYR A 72 8.04 12.41 -18.56
C TYR A 72 8.08 10.91 -18.23
N GLY A 73 8.33 10.05 -19.24
CA GLY A 73 8.49 8.60 -19.04
C GLY A 73 9.67 8.26 -18.13
N ASN A 74 10.83 8.91 -18.32
CA ASN A 74 12.00 8.70 -17.48
C ASN A 74 11.72 9.13 -16.03
N LEU A 75 11.08 10.28 -15.82
CA LEU A 75 10.63 10.74 -14.48
C LEU A 75 9.70 9.71 -13.81
N VAL A 76 8.74 9.19 -14.57
CA VAL A 76 7.79 8.17 -14.09
C VAL A 76 8.50 6.86 -13.73
N ASN A 77 9.47 6.43 -14.53
CA ASN A 77 10.25 5.22 -14.27
C ASN A 77 11.06 5.36 -12.98
N THR A 78 11.80 6.46 -12.82
CA THR A 78 12.57 6.73 -11.59
C THR A 78 11.66 6.86 -10.36
N ARG A 79 10.49 7.50 -10.49
CA ARG A 79 9.45 7.52 -9.44
C ARG A 79 9.03 6.10 -9.06
N ASN A 80 8.76 5.24 -10.04
CA ASN A 80 8.34 3.87 -9.79
C ASN A 80 9.43 3.09 -9.05
N GLU A 81 10.70 3.23 -9.46
CA GLU A 81 11.84 2.60 -8.81
C GLU A 81 11.96 3.05 -7.36
N PHE A 82 11.96 4.36 -7.08
CA PHE A 82 12.00 4.86 -5.72
C PHE A 82 10.82 4.37 -4.88
N PHE A 83 9.60 4.41 -5.43
CA PHE A 83 8.41 3.99 -4.70
C PHE A 83 8.40 2.48 -4.42
N THR A 84 8.85 1.65 -5.34
CA THR A 84 8.77 0.18 -5.20
C THR A 84 9.96 -0.42 -4.45
N MET A 85 11.15 0.15 -4.64
CA MET A 85 12.40 -0.41 -4.09
C MET A 85 12.79 0.19 -2.73
N ASP A 86 12.35 1.40 -2.40
CA ASP A 86 12.67 2.01 -1.10
C ASP A 86 11.83 1.44 0.04
N ILE A 87 12.50 0.87 1.03
CA ILE A 87 11.88 0.32 2.24
C ILE A 87 12.06 1.29 3.39
N TYR A 88 11.28 2.37 3.35
CA TYR A 88 11.21 3.39 4.38
C TYR A 88 12.52 4.11 4.70
N LYS A 89 13.49 4.09 3.78
CA LYS A 89 14.80 4.71 4.01
C LYS A 89 14.81 6.12 3.48
N LEU A 90 14.54 6.29 2.18
CA LEU A 90 14.50 7.58 1.51
C LEU A 90 13.10 8.21 1.58
N LEU A 91 12.06 7.40 1.47
CA LEU A 91 10.66 7.78 1.61
C LEU A 91 10.17 7.30 2.98
N SER A 92 9.85 8.21 3.89
CA SER A 92 9.26 7.81 5.18
C SER A 92 7.86 7.22 4.99
N LEU A 93 7.35 6.47 5.97
CA LEU A 93 5.96 5.99 5.94
C LEU A 93 4.98 7.16 5.75
N ASP A 94 5.19 8.30 6.41
CA ASP A 94 4.35 9.48 6.25
C ASP A 94 4.34 10.01 4.80
N ASN A 95 5.45 9.90 4.08
CA ASN A 95 5.51 10.23 2.66
C ASN A 95 4.65 9.27 1.83
N ILE A 96 4.75 7.96 2.11
CA ILE A 96 3.97 6.92 1.44
C ILE A 96 2.47 7.10 1.70
N LEU A 97 2.06 7.33 2.94
CA LEU A 97 0.66 7.59 3.29
C LEU A 97 0.14 8.88 2.65
N SER A 98 0.98 9.91 2.52
CA SER A 98 0.63 11.12 1.78
C SER A 98 0.39 10.85 0.29
N ILE A 99 1.18 9.97 -0.33
CA ILE A 99 0.95 9.52 -1.72
C ILE A 99 -0.41 8.82 -1.84
N TYR A 100 -0.74 7.89 -0.95
CA TYR A 100 -2.05 7.21 -0.97
C TYR A 100 -3.21 8.18 -0.83
N SER A 101 -3.06 9.20 0.02
CA SER A 101 -4.11 10.20 0.24
C SER A 101 -4.49 11.00 -1.01
N ILE A 102 -3.57 11.18 -1.97
CA ILE A 102 -3.87 11.84 -3.24
C ILE A 102 -4.32 10.84 -4.31
N VAL A 103 -3.72 9.64 -4.33
CA VAL A 103 -3.97 8.59 -5.34
C VAL A 103 -5.41 8.12 -5.28
N LYS A 104 -6.02 8.05 -4.09
CA LYS A 104 -7.43 7.65 -3.93
C LYS A 104 -8.41 8.50 -4.75
N ASN A 105 -8.03 9.75 -5.07
CA ASN A 105 -8.85 10.72 -5.80
C ASN A 105 -8.37 10.97 -7.25
N ASP A 106 -7.28 10.36 -7.70
CA ASP A 106 -6.78 10.49 -9.08
C ASP A 106 -6.82 9.13 -9.79
N VAL A 107 -7.76 8.99 -10.73
CA VAL A 107 -8.01 7.75 -11.49
C VAL A 107 -6.75 7.25 -12.19
N ASN A 108 -5.95 8.14 -12.79
CA ASN A 108 -4.76 7.75 -13.54
C ASN A 108 -3.68 7.18 -12.62
N ASN A 109 -3.43 7.86 -11.50
CA ASN A 109 -2.49 7.36 -10.49
C ASN A 109 -3.02 6.07 -9.83
N LYS A 110 -4.33 5.95 -9.62
CA LYS A 110 -4.94 4.76 -9.05
C LYS A 110 -4.76 3.52 -9.94
N GLN A 111 -4.93 3.68 -11.25
CA GLN A 111 -4.75 2.58 -12.22
C GLN A 111 -3.36 1.97 -12.18
N ILE A 112 -2.31 2.79 -12.05
CA ILE A 112 -0.94 2.29 -11.96
C ILE A 112 -0.57 1.83 -10.55
N MET A 113 -1.27 2.33 -9.51
CA MET A 113 -0.89 2.09 -8.12
C MET A 113 -0.98 0.62 -7.76
N GLU A 114 -1.98 -0.13 -8.24
CA GLU A 114 -2.10 -1.56 -7.92
C GLU A 114 -0.88 -2.37 -8.42
N TYR A 115 -0.35 -2.02 -9.60
CA TYR A 115 0.88 -2.61 -10.12
C TYR A 115 2.08 -2.28 -9.23
N LEU A 116 2.25 -1.00 -8.89
CA LEU A 116 3.36 -0.56 -8.04
C LEU A 116 3.30 -1.17 -6.64
N LEU A 117 2.10 -1.26 -6.05
CA LEU A 117 1.88 -1.87 -4.75
C LEU A 117 2.31 -3.33 -4.73
N THR A 118 2.01 -4.10 -5.78
CA THR A 118 2.40 -5.51 -5.84
C THR A 118 3.92 -5.65 -5.67
N THR A 119 4.71 -4.95 -6.47
CA THR A 119 6.19 -4.98 -6.38
C THR A 119 6.71 -4.40 -5.07
N ARG A 120 6.10 -3.31 -4.58
CA ARG A 120 6.50 -2.68 -3.32
C ARG A 120 6.32 -3.62 -2.13
N LEU A 121 5.15 -4.25 -2.03
CA LEU A 121 4.84 -5.15 -0.91
C LEU A 121 5.71 -6.40 -0.96
N GLU A 122 5.97 -6.97 -2.14
CA GLU A 122 6.90 -8.09 -2.30
C GLU A 122 8.32 -7.72 -1.86
N THR A 123 8.78 -6.51 -2.19
CA THR A 123 10.08 -5.98 -1.77
C THR A 123 10.17 -5.81 -0.25
N ILE A 124 9.13 -5.27 0.39
CA ILE A 124 9.05 -5.12 1.84
C ILE A 124 9.00 -6.50 2.54
N GLU A 125 8.15 -7.41 2.06
CA GLU A 125 8.00 -8.77 2.59
C GLU A 125 9.33 -9.52 2.53
N LYS A 126 10.02 -9.52 1.38
CA LYS A 126 11.35 -10.13 1.25
C LYS A 126 12.35 -9.56 2.25
N ARG A 127 12.35 -8.25 2.47
CA ARG A 127 13.25 -7.62 3.44
C ARG A 127 12.91 -8.02 4.89
N ILE A 128 11.64 -8.19 5.20
CA ILE A 128 11.19 -8.68 6.51
C ILE A 128 11.65 -10.13 6.70
N GLU A 129 11.54 -10.99 5.70
CA GLU A 129 12.06 -12.38 5.78
C GLU A 129 13.57 -12.41 6.04
N GLU A 130 14.32 -11.55 5.36
CA GLU A 130 15.79 -11.49 5.49
C GLU A 130 16.27 -10.96 6.84
N THR A 131 15.52 -10.04 7.47
CA THR A 131 16.04 -9.27 8.62
C THR A 131 15.21 -9.37 9.89
N VAL A 132 13.93 -9.74 9.78
CA VAL A 132 12.96 -9.78 10.88
C VAL A 132 12.93 -8.46 11.67
N ASN A 133 13.14 -7.33 10.99
CA ASN A 133 13.22 -6.02 11.61
C ASN A 133 11.83 -5.54 12.06
N SER A 134 11.62 -5.42 13.38
CA SER A 134 10.35 -5.02 13.98
C SER A 134 9.84 -3.65 13.51
N LEU A 135 10.74 -2.67 13.34
CA LEU A 135 10.36 -1.34 12.87
C LEU A 135 9.83 -1.36 11.43
N ILE A 136 10.39 -2.23 10.57
CA ILE A 136 9.89 -2.41 9.19
C ILE A 136 8.54 -3.11 9.23
N ILE A 137 8.38 -4.13 10.06
CA ILE A 137 7.12 -4.87 10.25
C ILE A 137 5.99 -3.93 10.70
N ASP A 138 6.26 -3.04 11.66
CA ASP A 138 5.24 -2.14 12.18
C ASP A 138 4.81 -1.10 11.14
N LYS A 139 5.77 -0.52 10.41
CA LYS A 139 5.45 0.36 9.27
C LYS A 139 4.68 -0.35 8.17
N TYR A 140 5.06 -1.58 7.85
CA TYR A 140 4.35 -2.42 6.87
C TYR A 140 2.90 -2.71 7.28
N LYS A 141 2.64 -2.98 8.56
CA LYS A 141 1.27 -3.12 9.08
C LYS A 141 0.47 -1.84 8.91
N GLU A 142 1.06 -0.69 9.20
CA GLU A 142 0.39 0.61 9.03
C GLU A 142 0.13 0.93 7.56
N GLU A 143 1.09 0.67 6.68
CA GLU A 143 0.95 0.84 5.24
C GLU A 143 -0.18 -0.03 4.68
N MET A 144 -0.21 -1.32 5.05
CA MET A 144 -1.26 -2.25 4.63
C MET A 144 -2.65 -1.85 5.13
N ARG A 145 -2.77 -1.32 6.36
CA ARG A 145 -4.04 -0.77 6.84
C ARG A 145 -4.52 0.37 5.95
N ALA A 146 -3.64 1.31 5.61
CA ALA A 146 -3.98 2.44 4.75
C ALA A 146 -4.40 2.00 3.35
N ILE A 147 -3.68 1.04 2.75
CA ILE A 147 -4.02 0.48 1.43
C ILE A 147 -5.47 -0.03 1.39
N TYR A 148 -5.88 -0.77 2.42
CA TYR A 148 -7.23 -1.31 2.54
C TYR A 148 -8.28 -0.25 2.95
N SER A 149 -7.97 0.60 3.94
CA SER A 149 -8.93 1.57 4.47
C SER A 149 -9.23 2.71 3.51
N ASP A 150 -8.24 3.14 2.74
CA ASP A 150 -8.38 4.26 1.82
C ASP A 150 -8.89 3.82 0.44
N GLY A 151 -9.18 2.52 0.27
CA GLY A 151 -9.69 1.95 -0.98
C GLY A 151 -8.72 2.12 -2.14
N ILE A 152 -7.41 2.03 -1.87
CA ILE A 152 -6.35 2.18 -2.87
C ILE A 152 -6.39 1.00 -3.84
N VAL A 153 -6.71 -0.19 -3.34
CA VAL A 153 -6.77 -1.45 -4.08
C VAL A 153 -8.19 -1.93 -4.30
N GLY A 154 -8.41 -2.59 -5.44
CA GLY A 154 -9.66 -3.27 -5.80
C GLY A 154 -9.67 -4.77 -5.46
N ILE A 155 -10.76 -5.42 -5.87
CA ILE A 155 -11.03 -6.84 -5.60
C ILE A 155 -9.92 -7.74 -6.18
N ASP A 156 -9.45 -7.48 -7.40
CA ASP A 156 -8.45 -8.32 -8.06
C ASP A 156 -7.15 -8.44 -7.26
N PHE A 157 -6.66 -7.33 -6.71
CA PHE A 157 -5.51 -7.32 -5.82
C PHE A 157 -5.75 -8.19 -4.57
N VAL A 158 -6.93 -8.06 -3.96
CA VAL A 158 -7.30 -8.84 -2.77
C VAL A 158 -7.37 -10.33 -3.08
N GLU A 159 -7.97 -10.70 -4.22
CA GLU A 159 -8.06 -12.08 -4.67
C GLU A 159 -6.68 -12.71 -4.84
N THR A 160 -5.73 -12.00 -5.48
CA THR A 160 -4.35 -12.46 -5.58
C THR A 160 -3.73 -12.76 -4.22
N ARG A 161 -4.00 -11.93 -3.20
CA ARG A 161 -3.48 -12.15 -1.84
C ARG A 161 -4.19 -13.27 -1.08
N LEU A 162 -5.50 -13.43 -1.26
CA LEU A 162 -6.26 -14.53 -0.63
C LEU A 162 -5.98 -15.90 -1.25
N ASN A 163 -5.55 -15.96 -2.51
CA ASN A 163 -5.21 -17.22 -3.18
C ASN A 163 -3.87 -17.83 -2.72
N LYS A 164 -3.03 -17.08 -2.01
CA LYS A 164 -1.77 -17.57 -1.43
C LYS A 164 -2.02 -18.31 -0.13
N SER A 165 -2.38 -19.60 -0.14
CA SER A 165 -2.85 -20.35 1.05
C SER A 165 -2.01 -20.17 2.32
N ASP A 166 -0.67 -20.18 2.22
CA ASP A 166 0.23 -20.14 3.38
C ASP A 166 1.07 -18.85 3.45
N SER A 167 0.43 -17.69 3.37
CA SER A 167 1.13 -16.42 3.59
C SER A 167 1.27 -16.10 5.08
N GLY A 168 2.47 -16.33 5.65
CA GLY A 168 2.82 -15.87 7.01
C GLY A 168 2.59 -14.36 7.19
N PHE A 169 2.74 -13.59 6.12
CA PHE A 169 2.45 -12.15 6.08
C PHE A 169 0.96 -11.83 6.24
N ARG A 170 0.07 -12.59 5.59
CA ARG A 170 -1.38 -12.38 5.77
C ARG A 170 -1.80 -12.55 7.24
N ALA A 171 -1.25 -13.57 7.90
CA ALA A 171 -1.45 -13.79 9.32
C ALA A 171 -0.82 -12.71 10.21
N LEU A 172 0.39 -12.22 9.86
CA LEU A 172 1.10 -11.13 10.53
C LEU A 172 0.31 -9.81 10.49
N LEU A 173 -0.33 -9.54 9.35
CA LEU A 173 -1.09 -8.33 9.09
C LEU A 173 -2.52 -8.37 9.64
N ASN A 174 -3.04 -9.56 9.97
CA ASN A 174 -4.48 -9.80 10.10
C ASN A 174 -5.24 -9.37 8.83
N GLU A 175 -4.66 -9.62 7.66
CA GLU A 175 -5.12 -9.04 6.40
C GLU A 175 -6.53 -9.53 6.01
N VAL A 176 -6.86 -10.80 6.27
CA VAL A 176 -8.23 -11.34 6.11
C VAL A 176 -9.26 -10.50 6.88
N THR A 177 -8.89 -10.06 8.07
CA THR A 177 -9.76 -9.21 8.90
C THR A 177 -9.90 -7.81 8.30
N LEU A 178 -8.80 -7.22 7.80
CA LEU A 178 -8.85 -5.92 7.12
C LEU A 178 -9.76 -5.95 5.89
N ILE A 179 -9.71 -7.02 5.10
CA ILE A 179 -10.54 -7.20 3.90
C ILE A 179 -12.03 -7.18 4.25
N VAL A 180 -12.42 -7.93 5.30
CA VAL A 180 -13.82 -8.02 5.74
C VAL A 180 -14.29 -6.72 6.40
N GLU A 181 -13.47 -6.11 7.26
CA GLU A 181 -13.81 -4.85 7.94
C GLU A 181 -14.03 -3.70 6.94
N ASN A 182 -13.22 -3.65 5.88
CA ASN A 182 -13.35 -2.65 4.82
C ASN A 182 -14.36 -3.06 3.73
N LYS A 183 -15.08 -4.17 3.91
CA LYS A 183 -16.18 -4.63 3.04
C LYS A 183 -15.77 -4.82 1.57
N ILE A 184 -14.52 -5.21 1.32
CA ILE A 184 -14.02 -5.42 -0.04
C ILE A 184 -14.55 -6.75 -0.59
N ILE A 185 -14.54 -7.78 0.25
CA ILE A 185 -15.13 -9.10 -0.04
C ILE A 185 -16.09 -9.46 1.10
N PRO A 186 -17.28 -10.01 0.81
CA PRO A 186 -18.21 -10.46 1.83
C PRO A 186 -17.59 -11.45 2.82
N ALA A 187 -17.96 -11.32 4.10
CA ALA A 187 -17.42 -12.17 5.17
C ALA A 187 -17.63 -13.67 4.92
N GLY A 188 -18.78 -14.06 4.35
CA GLY A 188 -19.06 -15.45 3.97
C GLY A 188 -18.09 -15.96 2.91
N ASP A 189 -17.93 -15.21 1.82
CA ASP A 189 -17.03 -15.59 0.72
C ASP A 189 -15.58 -15.76 1.17
N VAL A 190 -15.14 -14.98 2.16
CA VAL A 190 -13.83 -15.15 2.78
C VAL A 190 -13.80 -16.35 3.74
N PHE A 191 -14.81 -16.51 4.59
CA PHE A 191 -14.84 -17.51 5.65
C PHE A 191 -14.93 -18.95 5.13
N PHE A 192 -15.60 -19.18 4.00
CA PHE A 192 -15.76 -20.51 3.40
C PHE A 192 -14.59 -20.91 2.48
N ARG A 193 -13.61 -20.04 2.26
CA ARG A 193 -12.43 -20.39 1.46
C ARG A 193 -11.52 -21.38 2.19
N GLU A 194 -11.02 -22.34 1.43
CA GLU A 194 -10.03 -23.31 1.89
C GLU A 194 -8.62 -22.72 1.97
N SER A 195 -8.33 -21.64 1.22
CA SER A 195 -7.05 -20.93 1.30
C SER A 195 -6.89 -20.11 2.59
N ILE A 196 -7.95 -19.96 3.38
CA ILE A 196 -7.94 -19.20 4.63
C ILE A 196 -7.72 -20.14 5.79
N LEU A 197 -6.65 -19.89 6.54
CA LEU A 197 -6.25 -20.81 7.61
C LEU A 197 -7.24 -20.77 8.78
N PRO A 198 -7.41 -21.88 9.52
CA PRO A 198 -8.30 -21.93 10.69
C PRO A 198 -8.00 -20.84 11.74
N GLN A 199 -6.73 -20.46 11.91
CA GLN A 199 -6.33 -19.39 12.83
C GLN A 199 -6.75 -17.99 12.34
N GLU A 200 -6.83 -17.77 11.04
CA GLU A 200 -7.34 -16.53 10.47
C GLU A 200 -8.85 -16.46 10.63
N LYS A 201 -9.55 -17.57 10.39
CA LYS A 201 -10.99 -17.70 10.69
C LYS A 201 -11.28 -17.43 12.16
N ARG A 202 -10.46 -17.94 13.08
CA ARG A 202 -10.57 -17.64 14.52
C ARG A 202 -10.53 -16.15 14.83
N LYS A 203 -9.69 -15.38 14.13
CA LYS A 203 -9.62 -13.91 14.32
C LYS A 203 -10.90 -13.22 13.86
N LEU A 204 -11.49 -13.65 12.73
CA LEU A 204 -12.78 -13.13 12.26
C LEU A 204 -13.90 -13.39 13.28
N LEU A 205 -13.93 -14.60 13.85
CA LEU A 205 -14.89 -14.99 14.89
C LEU A 205 -14.73 -14.15 16.15
N ASN A 206 -13.50 -13.99 16.65
CA ASN A 206 -13.22 -13.21 17.85
C ASN A 206 -13.59 -11.73 17.70
N LYS A 207 -13.58 -11.21 16.47
CA LYS A 207 -14.03 -9.84 16.16
C LYS A 207 -15.54 -9.72 15.90
N GLY A 208 -16.29 -10.82 15.94
CA GLY A 208 -17.72 -10.83 15.67
C GLY A 208 -18.08 -10.51 14.21
N LEU A 209 -17.14 -10.72 13.27
CA LEU A 209 -17.35 -10.41 11.85
C LEU A 209 -18.12 -11.50 11.10
N ILE A 210 -18.28 -12.67 11.71
CA ILE A 210 -18.98 -13.82 11.12
C ILE A 210 -20.29 -14.05 11.89
N PRO A 211 -21.45 -13.90 11.24
CA PRO A 211 -22.74 -14.27 11.81
C PRO A 211 -22.80 -15.74 12.23
N ARG A 212 -23.57 -16.03 13.27
CA ARG A 212 -23.70 -17.38 13.82
C ARG A 212 -24.20 -18.40 12.80
N GLU A 213 -25.09 -17.98 11.91
CA GLU A 213 -25.68 -18.82 10.86
C GLU A 213 -24.60 -19.35 9.89
N LEU A 214 -23.58 -18.54 9.59
CA LEU A 214 -22.45 -18.95 8.75
C LEU A 214 -21.57 -19.98 9.46
N ILE A 215 -21.40 -19.86 10.78
CA ILE A 215 -20.64 -20.82 11.60
C ILE A 215 -21.35 -22.18 11.60
N GLU A 216 -22.65 -22.18 11.87
CA GLU A 216 -23.47 -23.41 11.90
C GLU A 216 -23.50 -24.08 10.52
N THR A 217 -23.57 -23.28 9.45
CA THR A 217 -23.48 -23.77 8.06
C THR A 217 -22.12 -24.42 7.78
N ARG A 218 -21.01 -23.77 8.16
CA ARG A 218 -19.66 -24.32 7.96
C ARG A 218 -19.41 -25.58 8.78
N LEU A 219 -19.96 -25.68 9.99
CA LEU A 219 -19.89 -26.90 10.81
C LEU A 219 -20.64 -28.09 10.21
N SER A 220 -21.61 -27.83 9.33
CA SER A 220 -22.37 -28.86 8.61
C SER A 220 -21.63 -29.39 7.38
N ASP A 221 -20.55 -28.73 6.97
CA ASP A 221 -19.68 -29.16 5.87
C ASP A 221 -18.93 -30.45 6.25
N GLN A 222 -18.97 -31.45 5.36
CA GLN A 222 -18.31 -32.73 5.58
C GLN A 222 -16.78 -32.65 5.42
N ASN A 223 -16.28 -31.64 4.69
CA ASN A 223 -14.87 -31.50 4.37
C ASN A 223 -14.11 -30.58 5.32
N ILE A 224 -14.77 -30.07 6.37
CA ILE A 224 -14.12 -29.20 7.35
C ILE A 224 -13.00 -29.94 8.11
N SER A 225 -11.84 -29.31 8.26
CA SER A 225 -10.75 -29.87 9.04
C SER A 225 -11.11 -29.98 10.54
N ASP A 226 -10.57 -30.99 11.23
CA ASP A 226 -10.80 -31.17 12.68
C ASP A 226 -10.36 -29.95 13.51
N VAL A 227 -9.28 -29.28 13.07
CA VAL A 227 -8.77 -28.06 13.71
C VAL A 227 -9.77 -26.92 13.58
N GLU A 228 -10.29 -26.67 12.37
CA GLU A 228 -11.31 -25.66 12.14
C GLU A 228 -12.59 -25.98 12.92
N LYS A 229 -13.05 -27.23 12.84
CA LYS A 229 -14.24 -27.72 13.56
C LYS A 229 -14.15 -27.45 15.06
N LYS A 230 -13.00 -27.75 15.67
CA LYS A 230 -12.75 -27.44 17.10
C LYS A 230 -12.87 -25.95 17.39
N ILE A 231 -12.25 -25.09 16.58
CA ILE A 231 -12.31 -23.63 16.74
C ILE A 231 -13.76 -23.12 16.69
N LEU A 232 -14.55 -23.62 15.73
CA LEU A 232 -15.95 -23.21 15.58
C LEU A 232 -16.81 -23.65 16.77
N TYR A 233 -16.65 -24.90 17.23
CA TYR A 233 -17.36 -25.39 18.42
C TYR A 233 -16.99 -24.63 19.69
N ASP A 234 -15.69 -24.38 19.91
CA ASP A 234 -15.21 -23.63 21.07
C ASP A 234 -15.80 -22.21 21.08
N HIS A 235 -15.85 -21.55 19.93
CA HIS A 235 -16.44 -20.23 19.80
C HIS A 235 -17.95 -20.21 20.11
N LEU A 236 -18.71 -21.18 19.57
CA LEU A 236 -20.14 -21.30 19.87
C LEU A 236 -20.41 -21.61 21.34
N LYS A 237 -19.54 -22.39 22.00
CA LYS A 237 -19.68 -22.72 23.42
C LYS A 237 -19.49 -21.49 24.31
N LEU A 238 -18.47 -20.68 24.02
CA LEU A 238 -18.17 -19.47 24.78
C LEU A 238 -19.26 -18.40 24.67
N ASN A 239 -19.91 -18.30 23.51
CA ASN A 239 -20.94 -17.28 23.23
C ASN A 239 -22.38 -17.78 23.42
N ARG A 240 -22.59 -18.92 24.09
CA ARG A 240 -23.92 -19.42 24.51
C ARG A 240 -24.36 -18.91 25.88
N GLU A 241 -23.44 -18.34 26.66
CA GLU A 241 -23.65 -17.92 28.06
C GLU A 241 -23.84 -16.40 28.22
N SER A 242 -23.95 -15.66 27.12
CA SER A 242 -24.12 -14.21 27.04
C SER A 242 -25.31 -13.85 26.16
#